data_AF-A0A3B0RFT2-F1
#
_entry.id   AF-A0A3B0RFT2-F1
#
_cell.length_a   1.000
_cell.length_b   1.000
_cell.length_c   1.000
_cell.angle_alpha   90.00
_cell.angle_beta   90.00
_cell.angle_gamma   90.00
#
_symmetry.space_group_name_H-M   'P 1'
#
loop_
_entity.id
_entity.type
_entity.pdbx_description
1 polymer ?
#
loop_
_entity_poly.entity_id
_entity_poly.type
_entity_poly.pdbx_seq_one_letter_code
_entity_poly.pdbx_strand_id
1 'polypeptide(L)'
;MFAGLTFRNRKIHVLSLIGLMLLVTGCEAKLDLSAVTESKTKPTARYDQYQAAAESDRAMVIVGNRGVMLISHDFGESWNRQTLPGNTAVSYPTLVDIDVCPDGRFVALDADRKVWASD
;
A
#
# COMPACT_ATOMS: atom_id res chain seq x y z
N MET A 1 -74.94 12.29 -25.22
CA MET A 1 -75.49 12.78 -23.95
C MET A 1 -75.14 11.76 -22.87
N PHE A 2 -74.62 12.21 -21.72
CA PHE A 2 -74.18 11.43 -20.52
C PHE A 2 -72.86 10.65 -20.72
N ALA A 3 -71.66 11.16 -20.42
CA ALA A 3 -71.09 11.73 -19.18
C ALA A 3 -71.16 10.78 -17.98
N GLY A 4 -70.01 10.17 -17.62
CA GLY A 4 -69.89 9.31 -16.44
C GLY A 4 -68.52 8.65 -16.26
N LEU A 5 -67.41 9.32 -16.58
CA LEU A 5 -66.07 8.81 -16.22
C LEU A 5 -65.82 8.94 -14.70
N THR A 6 -65.99 7.82 -14.01
CA THR A 6 -65.03 7.26 -13.02
C THR A 6 -64.29 8.27 -12.11
N PHE A 7 -65.00 8.96 -11.22
CA PHE A 7 -64.36 9.84 -10.21
C PHE A 7 -64.15 9.18 -8.84
N ARG A 8 -64.64 7.95 -8.61
CA ARG A 8 -64.57 7.27 -7.30
C ARG A 8 -63.22 6.56 -7.03
N ASN A 9 -62.52 6.06 -8.06
CA ASN A 9 -61.28 5.26 -7.91
C ASN A 9 -59.97 6.06 -8.02
N ARG A 10 -59.99 7.31 -8.53
CA ARG A 10 -58.78 8.12 -8.72
C ARG A 10 -58.09 8.47 -7.39
N LYS A 11 -58.86 8.61 -6.31
CA LYS A 11 -58.34 8.82 -4.94
C LYS A 11 -57.63 7.57 -4.39
N ILE A 12 -58.15 6.37 -4.68
CA ILE A 12 -57.60 5.09 -4.21
C ILE A 12 -56.25 4.81 -4.89
N HIS A 13 -56.14 5.05 -6.20
CA HIS A 13 -54.87 4.90 -6.91
C HIS A 13 -53.81 5.92 -6.46
N VAL A 14 -54.19 7.16 -6.16
CA VAL A 14 -53.26 8.18 -5.62
C VAL A 14 -52.76 7.79 -4.22
N LEU A 15 -53.65 7.32 -3.33
CA LEU A 15 -53.28 6.82 -2.00
C LEU A 15 -52.35 5.59 -2.08
N SER A 16 -52.62 4.67 -3.02
CA SER A 16 -51.78 3.50 -3.25
C SER A 16 -50.39 3.88 -3.79
N LEU A 17 -50.30 4.86 -4.70
CA LEU A 17 -49.03 5.33 -5.25
C LEU A 17 -48.17 6.03 -4.19
N ILE A 18 -48.80 6.85 -3.32
CA ILE A 18 -48.13 7.50 -2.20
C ILE A 18 -47.64 6.46 -1.18
N GLY A 19 -48.47 5.46 -0.86
CA GLY A 19 -48.09 4.34 0.01
C GLY A 19 -46.92 3.54 -0.55
N LEU A 20 -46.91 3.28 -1.87
CA LEU A 20 -45.79 2.60 -2.53
C LEU A 20 -44.52 3.45 -2.53
N MET A 21 -44.64 4.76 -2.74
CA MET A 21 -43.49 5.69 -2.74
C MET A 21 -42.87 5.84 -1.35
N LEU A 22 -43.67 5.76 -0.28
CA LEU A 22 -43.21 5.72 1.11
C LEU A 22 -42.49 4.40 1.46
N LEU A 23 -42.79 3.30 0.75
CA LEU A 23 -42.09 2.02 0.94
C LEU A 23 -40.71 1.98 0.27
N VAL A 24 -40.42 2.88 -0.70
CA VAL A 24 -39.12 2.95 -1.40
C VAL A 24 -38.12 3.85 -0.69
N THR A 25 -38.48 4.52 0.41
CA THR A 25 -37.51 5.23 1.25
C THR A 25 -36.68 4.21 2.03
N GLY A 26 -35.60 3.73 1.40
CA GLY A 26 -34.60 2.90 2.07
C GLY A 26 -33.91 3.70 3.18
N CYS A 27 -33.77 3.08 4.36
CA CYS A 27 -32.91 3.61 5.40
C CYS A 27 -31.47 3.20 5.08
N GLU A 28 -30.65 4.13 4.60
CA GLU A 28 -29.21 3.91 4.48
C GLU A 28 -28.65 3.71 5.90
N ALA A 29 -27.91 2.63 6.13
CA ALA A 29 -27.24 2.42 7.40
C ALA A 29 -26.25 3.57 7.66
N LYS A 30 -26.08 3.94 8.94
CA LYS A 30 -25.13 4.99 9.32
C LYS A 30 -23.72 4.56 8.92
N LEU A 31 -22.99 5.43 8.22
CA LEU A 31 -21.58 5.24 7.91
C LEU A 31 -20.76 5.16 9.22
N ASP A 32 -20.30 3.96 9.57
CA ASP A 32 -19.44 3.71 10.73
C ASP A 32 -18.02 3.38 10.27
N LEU A 33 -17.09 4.31 10.53
CA LEU A 33 -15.67 4.19 10.20
C LEU A 33 -14.79 3.99 11.44
N SER A 34 -15.40 3.66 12.59
CA SER A 34 -14.68 3.44 13.86
C SER A 34 -13.58 2.39 13.71
N ALA A 35 -13.89 1.24 13.10
CA ALA A 35 -12.93 0.16 12.84
C ALA A 35 -11.78 0.57 11.88
N VAL A 36 -12.06 1.42 10.89
CA VAL A 36 -11.02 1.94 9.98
C VAL A 36 -10.09 2.89 10.73
N THR A 37 -10.65 3.74 11.58
CA THR A 37 -9.90 4.69 12.40
C THR A 37 -9.00 3.96 13.40
N GLU A 38 -9.52 2.90 14.02
CA GLU A 38 -8.75 2.01 14.90
C GLU A 38 -7.66 1.24 14.14
N SER A 39 -7.92 0.83 12.91
CA SER A 39 -6.91 0.15 12.10
C SER A 39 -5.77 1.08 11.69
N LYS A 40 -6.03 2.38 11.50
CA LYS A 40 -4.99 3.38 11.20
C LYS A 40 -4.03 3.64 12.35
N THR A 41 -4.45 3.43 13.60
CA THR A 41 -3.61 3.65 14.78
C THR A 41 -2.73 2.44 15.12
N LYS A 42 -3.03 1.27 14.53
CA LYS A 42 -2.15 0.10 14.65
C LYS A 42 -0.83 0.41 13.92
N PRO A 43 0.32 0.19 14.56
CA PRO A 43 1.61 0.26 13.88
C PRO A 43 1.55 -0.66 12.66
N THR A 44 1.62 -0.08 11.46
CA THR A 44 1.89 -0.89 10.28
C THR A 44 3.32 -1.34 10.43
N ALA A 45 3.51 -2.61 10.81
CA ALA A 45 4.84 -3.18 10.89
C ALA A 45 5.42 -3.19 9.48
N ARG A 46 6.18 -2.14 9.15
CA ARG A 46 7.06 -2.14 7.98
C ARG A 46 8.21 -3.06 8.35
N TYR A 47 8.04 -4.33 8.02
CA TYR A 47 9.17 -5.23 7.97
C TYR A 47 9.98 -4.87 6.74
N ASP A 48 11.24 -4.49 6.96
CA ASP A 48 12.20 -4.45 5.87
C ASP A 48 12.39 -5.89 5.38
N GLN A 49 12.27 -6.09 4.06
CA GLN A 49 12.46 -7.39 3.42
C GLN A 49 13.88 -7.43 2.86
N TYR A 50 14.79 -8.00 3.63
CA TYR A 50 16.18 -8.22 3.22
C TYR A 50 16.25 -9.44 2.29
N GLN A 51 17.09 -9.36 1.26
CA GLN A 51 17.18 -10.36 0.18
C GLN A 51 18.56 -11.02 0.12
N ALA A 52 19.63 -10.22 0.25
CA ALA A 52 21.00 -10.69 0.11
C ALA A 52 21.94 -9.92 1.03
N ALA A 53 23.11 -10.50 1.28
CA ALA A 53 24.17 -9.89 2.06
C ALA A 53 25.53 -10.27 1.50
N ALA A 54 26.48 -9.34 1.58
CA ALA A 54 27.87 -9.59 1.22
C ALA A 54 28.80 -8.95 2.25
N GLU A 55 30.00 -9.49 2.35
CA GLU A 55 31.02 -9.04 3.28
C GLU A 55 32.35 -8.85 2.56
N SER A 56 33.02 -7.76 2.91
CA SER A 56 34.40 -7.47 2.54
C SER A 56 35.21 -7.31 3.81
N ASP A 57 36.54 -7.22 3.69
CA ASP A 57 37.44 -6.94 4.83
C ASP A 57 37.15 -5.60 5.56
N ARG A 58 36.29 -4.74 5.00
CA ARG A 58 36.00 -3.39 5.54
C ARG A 58 34.57 -3.20 6.05
N ALA A 59 33.63 -4.03 5.60
CA ALA A 59 32.22 -3.86 5.89
C ALA A 59 31.40 -5.10 5.56
N MET A 60 30.26 -5.23 6.24
CA MET A 60 29.16 -6.10 5.87
C MET A 60 28.00 -5.25 5.35
N VAL A 61 27.39 -5.68 4.25
CA VAL A 61 26.24 -4.99 3.65
C VAL A 61 25.09 -5.97 3.45
N ILE A 62 23.91 -5.61 3.94
CA ILE A 62 22.64 -6.32 3.70
C ILE A 62 21.78 -5.43 2.83
N VAL A 63 21.18 -5.99 1.78
CA VAL A 63 20.31 -5.27 0.84
C VAL A 63 18.90 -5.85 0.83
N GLY A 64 17.93 -5.06 0.37
CA GLY A 64 16.57 -5.56 0.22
C GLY A 64 15.63 -4.67 -0.57
N ASN A 65 14.34 -4.87 -0.33
CA ASN A 65 13.27 -4.18 -1.03
C ASN A 65 13.27 -2.67 -0.71
N ARG A 66 12.69 -1.88 -1.62
CA ARG A 66 12.58 -0.41 -1.48
C ARG A 66 13.92 0.29 -1.24
N GLY A 67 15.00 -0.27 -1.78
CA GLY A 67 16.35 0.29 -1.77
C GLY A 67 17.01 0.29 -0.39
N VAL A 68 16.48 -0.46 0.59
CA VAL A 68 17.08 -0.52 1.92
C VAL A 68 18.45 -1.17 1.87
N MET A 69 19.39 -0.56 2.58
CA MET A 69 20.71 -1.11 2.83
C MET A 69 21.01 -1.00 4.33
N LEU A 70 21.56 -2.06 4.92
CA LEU A 70 22.20 -2.00 6.23
C LEU A 70 23.69 -2.16 6.04
N ILE A 71 24.48 -1.27 6.61
CA ILE A 71 25.93 -1.27 6.53
C ILE A 71 26.49 -1.40 7.93
N SER A 72 27.35 -2.37 8.14
CA SER A 72 28.14 -2.52 9.37
C SER A 72 29.63 -2.43 9.02
N HIS A 73 30.37 -1.67 9.82
CA HIS A 73 31.83 -1.58 9.74
C HIS A 73 32.53 -2.32 10.90
N ASP A 74 31.74 -2.94 11.78
CA ASP A 74 32.16 -3.64 12.99
C ASP A 74 31.65 -5.09 12.99
N PHE A 75 31.61 -5.71 11.80
CA PHE A 75 31.27 -7.11 11.60
C PHE A 75 29.95 -7.55 12.25
N GLY A 76 28.95 -6.68 12.18
CA GLY A 76 27.57 -6.94 12.57
C GLY A 76 27.19 -6.52 13.99
N GLU A 77 28.11 -5.93 14.76
CA GLU A 77 27.80 -5.40 16.10
C GLU A 77 26.85 -4.19 16.05
N SER A 78 27.04 -3.29 15.08
CA SER A 78 26.16 -2.15 14.83
C SER A 78 25.85 -1.97 13.35
N TRP A 79 24.69 -1.37 13.07
CA TRP A 79 24.15 -1.25 11.71
C TRP A 79 23.69 0.17 11.42
N ASN A 80 24.21 0.74 10.33
CA ASN A 80 23.71 1.99 9.76
C ASN A 80 22.73 1.69 8.63
N ARG A 81 21.48 2.12 8.78
CA ARG A 81 20.46 1.97 7.73
C ARG A 81 20.53 3.12 6.75
N GLN A 82 20.66 2.79 5.48
CA GLN A 82 20.59 3.71 4.35
C GLN A 82 19.48 3.28 3.38
N THR A 83 19.13 4.17 2.46
CA THR A 83 18.15 3.86 1.42
C THR A 83 18.60 4.50 0.12
N LEU A 84 18.76 3.68 -0.92
CA LEU A 84 19.10 4.17 -2.26
C LEU A 84 17.99 5.10 -2.78
N PRO A 85 18.36 6.16 -3.51
CA PRO A 85 17.38 7.09 -4.06
C PRO A 85 16.46 6.36 -5.05
N GLY A 86 15.17 6.63 -4.94
CA GLY A 86 14.17 6.25 -5.93
C GLY A 86 14.21 7.16 -7.16
N ASN A 87 13.62 6.71 -8.27
CA ASN A 87 13.39 7.56 -9.44
C ASN A 87 12.24 8.57 -9.22
N THR A 88 11.37 8.28 -8.25
CA THR A 88 10.19 9.06 -7.84
C THR A 88 9.97 8.88 -6.34
N ALA A 89 9.04 9.62 -5.75
CA ALA A 89 8.70 9.50 -4.32
C ALA A 89 8.15 8.10 -3.92
N VAL A 90 7.71 7.28 -4.88
CA VAL A 90 7.07 5.98 -4.61
C VAL A 90 7.79 4.78 -5.23
N SER A 91 8.67 4.99 -6.21
CA SER A 91 9.43 3.90 -6.84
C SER A 91 10.90 3.93 -6.38
N TYR A 92 11.26 2.85 -5.69
CA TYR A 92 12.57 2.57 -5.13
C TYR A 92 13.07 1.25 -5.72
N PRO A 93 14.39 1.06 -5.86
CA PRO A 93 14.93 -0.20 -6.38
C PRO A 93 14.58 -1.37 -5.45
N THR A 94 14.39 -2.55 -6.03
CA THR A 94 14.30 -3.79 -5.25
C THR A 94 15.61 -4.52 -5.43
N LEU A 95 16.52 -4.39 -4.46
CA LEU A 95 17.82 -5.04 -4.52
C LEU A 95 17.63 -6.54 -4.23
N VAL A 96 18.01 -7.38 -5.18
CA VAL A 96 17.80 -8.83 -5.13
C VAL A 96 19.09 -9.59 -4.85
N ASP A 97 20.24 -9.00 -5.16
CA ASP A 97 21.55 -9.62 -4.96
C ASP A 97 22.63 -8.57 -4.71
N ILE A 98 23.70 -8.97 -4.03
CA ILE A 98 24.89 -8.15 -3.77
C ILE A 98 26.14 -9.02 -3.65
N ASP A 99 27.26 -8.54 -4.21
CA ASP A 99 28.55 -9.21 -4.14
C ASP A 99 29.69 -8.18 -3.99
N VAL A 100 30.89 -8.67 -3.69
CA VAL A 100 32.12 -7.88 -3.51
C VAL A 100 33.09 -8.15 -4.65
N CYS A 101 33.50 -7.09 -5.34
CA CYS A 101 34.56 -7.16 -6.34
C CYS A 101 35.94 -7.38 -5.69
N PRO A 102 36.94 -7.89 -6.43
CA PRO A 102 38.31 -8.07 -5.90
C PRO A 102 38.99 -6.78 -5.40
N ASP A 103 38.51 -5.61 -5.81
CA ASP A 103 38.97 -4.29 -5.34
C ASP A 103 38.29 -3.83 -4.04
N GLY A 104 37.36 -4.63 -3.50
CA GLY A 104 36.60 -4.37 -2.29
C GLY A 104 35.34 -3.52 -2.49
N ARG A 105 34.99 -3.14 -3.73
CA ARG A 105 33.73 -2.44 -4.00
C ARG A 105 32.55 -3.41 -3.95
N PHE A 106 31.43 -2.94 -3.42
CA PHE A 106 30.17 -3.67 -3.44
C PHE A 106 29.45 -3.43 -4.75
N VAL A 107 28.87 -4.49 -5.32
CA VAL A 107 28.03 -4.42 -6.51
C VAL A 107 26.70 -5.09 -6.21
N ALA A 108 25.60 -4.36 -6.38
CA ALA A 108 24.26 -4.86 -6.14
C ALA A 108 23.42 -4.88 -7.43
N LEU A 109 22.60 -5.91 -7.59
CA LEU A 109 21.64 -6.06 -8.68
C LEU A 109 20.23 -5.76 -8.17
N ASP A 110 19.48 -4.96 -8.91
CA ASP A 110 18.04 -4.79 -8.67
C ASP A 110 17.15 -5.60 -9.63
N ALA A 111 15.89 -5.75 -9.24
CA ALA A 111 14.87 -6.46 -10.01
C ALA A 111 14.59 -5.84 -11.40
N ASP A 112 14.95 -4.57 -11.60
CA ASP A 112 14.81 -3.88 -12.88
C ASP A 112 16.03 -4.07 -13.81
N ARG A 113 16.96 -4.97 -13.41
CA ARG A 113 18.22 -5.30 -14.11
C ARG A 113 19.24 -4.17 -14.10
N LYS A 114 19.14 -3.24 -13.16
CA LYS A 114 20.14 -2.20 -12.96
C LYS A 114 21.16 -2.67 -11.92
N VAL A 115 22.42 -2.35 -12.22
CA VAL A 115 23.57 -2.61 -11.35
C VAL A 115 23.94 -1.31 -10.63
N TRP A 116 24.19 -1.44 -9.34
CA TRP A 116 24.64 -0.37 -8.45
C TRP A 116 26.03 -0.75 -7.96
N ALA A 117 26.98 0.18 -7.96
CA ALA A 117 28.32 -0.05 -7.43
C ALA A 117 28.60 0.98 -6.35
N SER A 118 29.28 0.57 -5.28
CA SER A 118 29.89 1.51 -4.35
C SER A 118 31.06 2.22 -5.03
N ASP A 119 31.36 3.43 -4.57
CA ASP A 119 32.56 4.16 -4.96
C ASP A 119 33.84 3.49 -4.41
#